data_AF-A0AAU8JDM0-F1
#
_entry.id   AF-A0AAU8JDM0-F1
#
_cell.length_a   1.000
_cell.length_b   1.000
_cell.length_c   1.000
_cell.angle_alpha   90.00
_cell.angle_beta   90.00
_cell.angle_gamma   90.00
#
_symmetry.space_group_name_H-M   'P 1'
#
loop_
_entity.id
_entity.type
_entity.pdbx_description
1 polymer ?
#
loop_
_entity_poly.entity_id
_entity_poly.type
_entity_poly.pdbx_seq_one_letter_code
_entity_poly.pdbx_strand_id
1 'polypeptide(L)'
;MQHLNYWQFPGFENIYLEDSYVLGCEAKKATVEIFIEAVITEKHPLYSQPLPGEVYCYRRMKIQFPRSQRYHLIPNPMNPIPNPDGSIDWGNIDEFFLADDGTYHLIGEWGEIAIASDAPKLILDSILVKNGDDLIQINKDKIRALEWKAEGAITLVYEDDFGNPRSAQIDRHQNAEAFAAALGYLGELHGGFVTDFTGVKELTFSK
;
A
#
# COMPACT_ATOMS: atom_id res chain seq x y z
N MET A 1 -5.59 -19.23 -26.88
CA MET A 1 -5.28 -17.81 -26.63
C MET A 1 -4.33 -17.81 -25.45
N GLN A 2 -3.14 -17.24 -25.61
CA GLN A 2 -2.13 -17.25 -24.55
C GLN A 2 -2.24 -15.93 -23.80
N HIS A 3 -3.07 -15.88 -22.74
CA HIS A 3 -2.97 -14.78 -21.80
C HIS A 3 -1.77 -15.00 -20.87
N LEU A 4 -1.07 -13.92 -20.48
CA LEU A 4 -0.01 -13.99 -19.47
C LEU A 4 -0.64 -13.68 -18.11
N ASN A 5 -0.64 -14.64 -17.19
CA ASN A 5 -1.28 -14.48 -15.88
C ASN A 5 -0.44 -13.63 -14.93
N TYR A 6 -1.09 -13.01 -13.94
CA TYR A 6 -0.45 -12.04 -13.07
C TYR A 6 0.75 -12.55 -12.31
N TRP A 7 0.74 -13.80 -11.84
CA TRP A 7 1.85 -14.42 -11.11
C TRP A 7 3.13 -14.58 -11.96
N GLN A 8 3.06 -14.27 -13.25
CA GLN A 8 4.19 -14.24 -14.17
C GLN A 8 4.76 -12.82 -14.35
N PHE A 9 4.10 -11.80 -13.80
CA PHE A 9 4.61 -10.43 -13.81
C PHE A 9 5.68 -10.24 -12.73
N PRO A 10 6.77 -9.52 -13.01
CA PRO A 10 7.80 -9.27 -12.02
C PRO A 10 7.24 -8.60 -10.76
N GLY A 11 7.49 -9.20 -9.59
CA GLY A 11 7.05 -8.72 -8.29
C GLY A 11 5.70 -9.30 -7.81
N PHE A 12 4.97 -10.02 -8.67
CA PHE A 12 3.67 -10.62 -8.35
C PHE A 12 3.76 -12.12 -8.03
N GLU A 13 4.93 -12.75 -8.14
CA GLU A 13 5.12 -14.20 -8.08
C GLU A 13 4.72 -14.82 -6.74
N ASN A 14 4.69 -14.02 -5.67
CA ASN A 14 4.40 -14.44 -4.31
C ASN A 14 3.22 -13.68 -3.70
N ILE A 15 2.31 -13.22 -4.55
CA ILE A 15 1.05 -12.59 -4.18
C ILE A 15 -0.08 -13.55 -4.55
N TYR A 16 -1.07 -13.70 -3.66
CA TYR A 16 -2.26 -14.50 -3.93
C TYR A 16 -3.48 -13.59 -4.00
N LEU A 17 -3.82 -13.16 -5.22
CA LEU A 17 -4.84 -12.13 -5.44
C LEU A 17 -6.27 -12.62 -5.19
N GLU A 18 -6.49 -13.92 -5.30
CA GLU A 18 -7.80 -14.55 -5.16
C GLU A 18 -8.28 -14.56 -3.69
N ASP A 19 -7.39 -14.43 -2.71
CA ASP A 19 -7.73 -14.19 -1.29
C ASP A 19 -7.27 -12.79 -0.81
N SER A 20 -6.86 -11.91 -1.73
CA SER A 20 -6.58 -10.49 -1.44
C SER A 20 -7.85 -9.67 -1.55
N TYR A 21 -7.91 -8.51 -0.90
CA TYR A 21 -9.08 -7.62 -0.94
C TYR A 21 -8.80 -6.36 -1.75
N VAL A 22 -9.73 -5.96 -2.62
CA VAL A 22 -9.70 -4.66 -3.31
C VAL A 22 -10.28 -3.62 -2.38
N LEU A 23 -9.46 -2.59 -2.08
CA LEU A 23 -9.83 -1.48 -1.22
C LEU A 23 -10.39 -0.29 -2.00
N GLY A 24 -10.10 -0.24 -3.30
CA GLY A 24 -10.61 0.78 -4.22
C GLY A 24 -9.77 0.92 -5.48
N CYS A 25 -10.18 1.85 -6.35
CA CYS A 25 -9.50 2.16 -7.60
C CYS A 25 -9.49 3.68 -7.81
N GLU A 26 -8.35 4.23 -8.22
CA GLU A 26 -8.19 5.64 -8.58
C GLU A 26 -7.52 5.78 -9.94
N ALA A 27 -8.10 6.63 -10.79
CA ALA A 27 -7.49 7.05 -12.05
C ALA A 27 -6.90 8.46 -11.91
N LYS A 28 -5.59 8.59 -12.11
CA LYS A 28 -4.86 9.86 -12.20
C LYS A 28 -4.47 10.14 -13.65
N LYS A 29 -3.95 11.33 -13.92
CA LYS A 29 -3.63 11.80 -15.29
C LYS A 29 -2.90 10.80 -16.19
N ALA A 30 -2.01 9.97 -15.64
CA ALA A 30 -1.23 8.99 -16.41
C ALA A 30 -1.06 7.65 -15.68
N THR A 31 -1.88 7.38 -14.65
CA THR A 31 -1.78 6.14 -13.87
C THR A 31 -3.17 5.67 -13.48
N VAL A 32 -3.38 4.36 -13.48
CA VAL A 32 -4.49 3.73 -12.76
C VAL A 32 -3.88 3.00 -11.57
N GLU A 33 -4.47 3.17 -10.39
CA GLU A 33 -4.01 2.55 -9.15
C GLU A 33 -5.17 1.74 -8.57
N ILE A 34 -4.95 0.44 -8.37
CA ILE A 34 -5.86 -0.44 -7.62
C ILE A 34 -5.27 -0.62 -6.24
N PHE A 35 -5.97 -0.17 -5.21
CA PHE A 35 -5.57 -0.34 -3.82
C PHE A 35 -6.02 -1.73 -3.36
N ILE A 36 -5.11 -2.47 -2.75
CA ILE A 36 -5.37 -3.83 -2.29
C ILE A 36 -4.82 -4.05 -0.89
N GLU A 37 -5.46 -4.95 -0.17
CA GLU A 37 -4.87 -5.66 0.94
C GLU A 37 -4.41 -7.03 0.44
N ALA A 38 -3.14 -7.12 0.09
CA ALA A 38 -2.55 -8.25 -0.60
C ALA A 38 -2.20 -9.38 0.37
N VAL A 39 -2.63 -10.60 0.04
CA VAL A 39 -2.06 -11.82 0.63
C VAL A 39 -0.67 -12.04 0.05
N ILE A 40 0.34 -11.97 0.91
CA ILE A 40 1.71 -12.31 0.55
C ILE A 40 2.04 -13.72 1.05
N THR A 41 2.70 -14.53 0.22
CA THR A 41 3.04 -15.91 0.56
C THR A 41 4.40 -16.00 1.26
N GLU A 42 4.72 -17.16 1.86
CA GLU A 42 5.93 -17.39 2.67
C GLU A 42 7.26 -17.08 1.96
N LYS A 43 7.27 -17.09 0.62
CA LYS A 43 8.45 -16.78 -0.20
C LYS A 43 8.63 -15.28 -0.47
N HIS A 44 7.63 -14.46 -0.13
CA HIS A 44 7.68 -13.03 -0.34
C HIS A 44 8.65 -12.39 0.69
N PRO A 45 9.55 -11.46 0.29
CA PRO A 45 10.51 -10.83 1.22
C PRO A 45 9.88 -10.09 2.40
N LEU A 46 8.64 -9.64 2.24
CA LEU A 46 7.89 -8.90 3.27
C LEU A 46 7.02 -9.81 4.16
N TYR A 47 7.11 -11.13 3.98
CA TYR A 47 6.31 -12.09 4.71
C TYR A 47 6.65 -12.07 6.21
N SER A 48 5.61 -12.09 7.03
CA SER A 48 5.66 -12.39 8.46
C SER A 48 4.58 -13.41 8.77
N GLN A 49 4.58 -13.95 9.99
CA GLN A 49 3.42 -14.71 10.45
C GLN A 49 2.14 -13.85 10.38
N PRO A 50 0.99 -14.45 10.02
CA PRO A 50 -0.32 -13.79 10.10
C PRO A 50 -0.57 -13.23 11.51
N LEU A 51 -1.29 -12.11 11.62
CA LEU A 51 -1.67 -11.59 12.92
C LEU A 51 -2.69 -12.52 13.60
N PRO A 52 -2.84 -12.48 14.94
CA PRO A 52 -3.84 -13.28 15.63
C PRO A 52 -5.25 -13.05 15.08
N GLY A 53 -5.88 -14.10 14.57
CA GLY A 53 -7.21 -14.05 13.95
C GLY A 53 -7.20 -13.92 12.43
N GLU A 54 -6.04 -13.66 11.82
CA GLU A 54 -5.87 -13.67 10.36
C GLU A 54 -5.50 -15.06 9.86
N VAL A 55 -5.97 -15.38 8.65
CA VAL A 55 -5.61 -16.63 7.95
C VAL A 55 -4.30 -16.47 7.18
N TYR A 56 -4.05 -15.28 6.65
CA TYR A 56 -2.93 -14.97 5.77
C TYR A 56 -2.10 -13.79 6.26
N CYS A 57 -0.90 -13.65 5.71
CA CYS A 57 -0.08 -12.46 5.89
C CYS A 57 -0.58 -11.37 4.95
N TYR A 58 -1.38 -10.43 5.46
CA TYR A 58 -1.91 -9.32 4.68
C TYR A 58 -0.95 -8.13 4.66
N ARG A 59 -0.87 -7.44 3.51
CA ARG A 59 -0.13 -6.19 3.33
C ARG A 59 -0.90 -5.22 2.45
N ARG A 60 -1.12 -4.00 2.90
CA ARG A 60 -1.67 -2.97 2.02
C ARG A 60 -0.66 -2.55 0.97
N MET A 61 -1.06 -2.66 -0.28
CA MET A 61 -0.28 -2.31 -1.46
C MET A 61 -1.17 -1.61 -2.48
N LYS A 62 -0.55 -1.09 -3.54
CA LYS A 62 -1.26 -0.72 -4.76
C LYS A 62 -0.66 -1.40 -5.96
N ILE A 63 -1.52 -1.88 -6.85
CA ILE A 63 -1.17 -2.25 -8.21
C ILE A 63 -1.21 -0.97 -9.04
N GLN A 64 -0.05 -0.45 -9.39
CA GLN A 64 0.08 0.75 -10.21
C GLN A 64 0.27 0.36 -11.67
N PHE A 65 -0.59 0.88 -12.55
CA PHE A 65 -0.47 0.81 -14.00
C PHE A 65 0.10 2.14 -14.52
N PRO A 66 1.42 2.22 -14.78
CA PRO A 66 2.07 3.45 -15.17
C PRO A 66 1.83 3.80 -16.65
N ARG A 67 1.87 5.09 -16.96
CA ARG A 67 1.66 5.62 -18.32
C ARG A 67 0.39 5.05 -18.95
N SER A 68 -0.67 4.93 -18.14
CA SER A 68 -1.97 4.46 -18.58
C SER A 68 -2.52 5.41 -19.65
N GLN A 69 -2.76 4.85 -20.83
CA GLN A 69 -3.22 5.60 -22.00
C GLN A 69 -4.75 5.66 -22.03
N ARG A 70 -5.39 4.56 -21.63
CA ARG A 70 -6.83 4.38 -21.60
C ARG A 70 -7.19 3.26 -20.63
N TYR A 71 -8.33 3.39 -19.98
CA TYR A 71 -8.98 2.29 -19.27
C TYR A 71 -10.46 2.21 -19.65
N HIS A 72 -11.04 1.03 -19.46
CA HIS A 72 -12.46 0.79 -19.57
C HIS A 72 -12.91 0.02 -18.34
N LEU A 73 -13.81 0.61 -17.56
CA LEU A 73 -14.37 0.01 -16.35
C LEU A 73 -15.83 -0.37 -16.62
N ILE A 74 -16.17 -1.62 -16.36
CA ILE A 74 -17.52 -2.16 -16.34
C ILE A 74 -17.80 -2.53 -14.88
N PRO A 75 -18.37 -1.62 -14.07
CA PRO A 75 -18.62 -1.89 -12.66
C PRO A 75 -19.79 -2.86 -12.50
N ASN A 76 -19.66 -3.79 -11.55
CA ASN A 76 -20.79 -4.58 -11.07
C ASN A 76 -21.35 -3.90 -9.82
N PRO A 77 -22.64 -3.49 -9.79
CA PRO A 77 -23.24 -2.84 -8.62
C PRO A 77 -23.38 -3.84 -7.47
N MET A 78 -22.37 -3.90 -6.62
CA MET A 78 -22.37 -4.62 -5.35
C MET A 78 -22.37 -3.63 -4.16
N ASN A 79 -22.83 -4.11 -3.00
CA ASN A 79 -22.64 -3.37 -1.75
C ASN A 79 -21.30 -3.80 -1.16
N PRO A 80 -20.32 -2.89 -1.06
CA PRO A 80 -19.05 -3.27 -0.48
C PRO A 80 -19.19 -3.47 1.04
N ILE A 81 -18.29 -4.26 1.61
CA ILE A 81 -18.33 -4.63 3.03
C ILE A 81 -17.38 -3.70 3.79
N PRO A 82 -17.88 -2.84 4.71
CA PRO A 82 -17.01 -2.03 5.52
C PRO A 82 -16.30 -2.88 6.57
N ASN A 83 -14.99 -2.75 6.65
CA ASN A 83 -14.17 -3.36 7.69
C ASN A 83 -14.23 -2.57 9.00
N PRO A 84 -13.93 -3.19 10.15
CA PRO A 84 -13.92 -2.51 11.46
C PRO A 84 -13.01 -1.29 11.54
N ASP A 85 -11.98 -1.21 10.71
CA ASP A 85 -11.02 -0.12 10.63
C ASP A 85 -11.44 1.02 9.69
N GLY A 86 -12.64 0.92 9.10
CA GLY A 86 -13.20 1.87 8.14
C GLY A 86 -12.72 1.70 6.70
N SER A 87 -11.85 0.73 6.41
CA SER A 87 -11.55 0.33 5.03
C SER A 87 -12.76 -0.35 4.39
N ILE A 88 -12.81 -0.34 3.06
CA ILE A 88 -13.91 -0.91 2.29
C ILE A 88 -13.38 -2.12 1.55
N ASP A 89 -14.05 -3.27 1.69
CA ASP A 89 -13.77 -4.47 0.92
C ASP A 89 -14.72 -4.55 -0.28
N TRP A 90 -14.15 -4.52 -1.48
CA TRP A 90 -14.85 -4.67 -2.76
C TRP A 90 -14.82 -6.11 -3.30
N GLY A 91 -14.34 -7.06 -2.50
CA GLY A 91 -14.04 -8.42 -2.94
C GLY A 91 -12.61 -8.54 -3.48
N ASN A 92 -12.32 -9.71 -4.02
CA ASN A 92 -11.01 -10.12 -4.51
C ASN A 92 -10.81 -9.80 -6.01
N ILE A 93 -9.62 -10.13 -6.52
CA ILE A 93 -9.34 -10.16 -7.96
C ILE A 93 -9.28 -11.64 -8.36
N ASP A 94 -10.34 -12.12 -9.00
CA ASP A 94 -10.49 -13.51 -9.46
C ASP A 94 -9.61 -13.81 -10.67
N GLU A 95 -9.52 -12.86 -11.60
CA GLU A 95 -8.69 -12.97 -12.79
C GLU A 95 -7.85 -11.72 -12.98
N PHE A 96 -6.56 -11.89 -13.23
CA PHE A 96 -5.68 -10.82 -13.69
C PHE A 96 -4.71 -11.35 -14.74
N PHE A 97 -4.82 -10.82 -15.95
CA PHE A 97 -3.98 -11.24 -17.07
C PHE A 97 -3.71 -10.13 -18.08
N LEU A 98 -2.67 -10.33 -18.90
CA LEU A 98 -2.37 -9.54 -20.09
C LEU A 98 -2.91 -10.28 -21.33
N ALA A 99 -3.78 -9.61 -22.08
CA ALA A 99 -4.33 -10.11 -23.33
C ALA A 99 -3.34 -9.93 -24.50
N ASP A 100 -3.59 -10.67 -25.59
CA ASP A 100 -2.75 -10.65 -26.81
C ASP A 100 -2.66 -9.25 -27.46
N ASP A 101 -3.63 -8.36 -27.20
CA ASP A 101 -3.67 -6.99 -27.71
C ASP A 101 -2.87 -5.98 -26.85
N GLY A 102 -2.25 -6.44 -25.77
CA GLY A 102 -1.47 -5.61 -24.85
C GLY A 102 -2.29 -4.96 -23.73
N THR A 103 -3.58 -5.32 -23.57
CA THR A 103 -4.45 -4.81 -22.52
C THR A 103 -4.39 -5.69 -21.27
N TYR A 104 -4.27 -5.07 -20.10
CA TYR A 104 -4.41 -5.74 -18.81
C TYR A 104 -5.88 -5.83 -18.42
N HIS A 105 -6.35 -7.02 -18.04
CA HIS A 105 -7.70 -7.24 -17.55
C HIS A 105 -7.66 -7.68 -16.10
N LEU A 106 -8.44 -7.02 -15.24
CA LEU A 106 -8.69 -7.45 -13.87
C LEU A 106 -10.19 -7.63 -13.70
N ILE A 107 -10.58 -8.75 -13.13
CA ILE A 107 -11.97 -9.16 -12.95
C ILE A 107 -12.15 -9.60 -11.50
N GLY A 108 -13.26 -9.19 -10.90
CA GLY A 108 -13.70 -9.68 -9.59
C GLY A 108 -15.19 -9.39 -9.39
N GLU A 109 -15.67 -9.58 -8.17
CA GLU A 109 -17.07 -9.29 -7.84
C GLU A 109 -17.46 -7.83 -8.11
N TRP A 110 -16.50 -6.90 -7.99
CA TRP A 110 -16.64 -5.47 -8.26
C TRP A 110 -16.78 -5.12 -9.75
N GLY A 111 -16.60 -6.08 -10.64
CA GLY A 111 -16.72 -5.93 -12.09
C GLY A 111 -15.42 -6.19 -12.82
N GLU A 112 -15.26 -5.56 -13.99
CA GLU A 112 -14.10 -5.72 -14.86
C GLU A 112 -13.48 -4.36 -15.16
N ILE A 113 -12.14 -4.30 -15.13
CA ILE A 113 -11.38 -3.18 -15.67
C ILE A 113 -10.35 -3.68 -16.69
N ALA A 114 -10.36 -3.06 -17.87
CA ALA A 114 -9.39 -3.25 -18.93
C ALA A 114 -8.50 -1.99 -19.04
N ILE A 115 -7.17 -2.15 -18.99
CA ILE A 115 -6.21 -1.05 -18.89
C ILE A 115 -5.10 -1.21 -19.93
N ALA A 116 -4.93 -0.20 -20.78
CA ALA A 116 -3.78 -0.10 -21.69
C ALA A 116 -2.69 0.75 -21.01
N SER A 117 -1.59 0.11 -20.61
CA SER A 117 -0.49 0.73 -19.87
C SER A 117 0.81 0.00 -20.11
N ASP A 118 1.89 0.54 -19.54
CA ASP A 118 3.09 -0.28 -19.35
C ASP A 118 2.91 -1.28 -18.21
N ALA A 119 3.93 -2.13 -18.02
CA ALA A 119 3.92 -3.19 -17.03
C ALA A 119 3.53 -2.71 -15.63
N PRO A 120 2.57 -3.39 -14.97
CA PRO A 120 2.11 -3.02 -13.64
C PRO A 120 3.22 -3.21 -12.61
N LYS A 121 3.12 -2.47 -11.52
CA LYS A 121 4.04 -2.56 -10.38
C LYS A 121 3.25 -2.68 -9.10
N LEU A 122 3.72 -3.55 -8.22
CA LEU A 122 3.30 -3.53 -6.82
C LEU A 122 4.10 -2.49 -6.07
N ILE A 123 3.38 -1.56 -5.45
CA ILE A 123 3.97 -0.50 -4.65
C ILE A 123 3.42 -0.64 -3.23
N LEU A 124 4.32 -0.70 -2.27
CA LEU A 124 3.98 -0.59 -0.86
C LEU A 124 3.79 0.89 -0.52
N ASP A 125 2.62 1.27 0.01
CA ASP A 125 2.35 2.65 0.47
C ASP A 125 2.34 2.73 2.01
N SER A 126 3.38 2.16 2.60
CA SER A 126 3.55 2.05 4.03
C SER A 126 5.01 1.94 4.42
N ILE A 127 5.29 2.14 5.71
CA ILE A 127 6.58 1.88 6.32
C ILE A 127 6.50 0.53 7.04
N LEU A 128 7.45 -0.37 6.77
CA LEU A 128 7.58 -1.62 7.51
C LEU A 128 8.63 -1.47 8.61
N VAL A 129 8.18 -1.45 9.86
CA VAL A 129 9.07 -1.37 11.01
C VAL A 129 9.28 -2.75 11.60
N LYS A 130 10.54 -3.12 11.83
CA LYS A 130 10.89 -4.36 12.53
C LYS A 130 10.60 -4.21 14.02
N ASN A 131 9.92 -5.17 14.60
CA ASN A 131 9.70 -5.29 16.04
C ASN A 131 10.03 -6.72 16.47
N GLY A 132 11.29 -6.96 16.86
CA GLY A 132 11.80 -8.32 17.02
C GLY A 132 11.82 -9.05 15.68
N ASP A 133 11.18 -10.22 15.61
CA ASP A 133 11.04 -11.02 14.39
C ASP A 133 9.83 -10.61 13.53
N ASP A 134 8.97 -9.73 14.05
CA ASP A 134 7.76 -9.27 13.37
C ASP A 134 8.00 -8.02 12.52
N LEU A 135 7.20 -7.88 11.46
CA LEU A 135 7.12 -6.66 10.65
C LEU A 135 5.79 -5.97 10.90
N ILE A 136 5.85 -4.75 11.42
CA ILE A 136 4.68 -3.90 11.61
C ILE A 136 4.54 -3.01 10.37
N GLN A 137 3.39 -3.11 9.70
CA GLN A 137 3.04 -2.19 8.63
C GLN A 137 2.38 -0.93 9.18
N ILE A 138 2.94 0.24 8.84
CA ILE A 138 2.39 1.54 9.21
C ILE A 138 2.02 2.27 7.92
N ASN A 139 0.71 2.33 7.63
CA ASN A 139 0.19 2.94 6.42
C ASN A 139 0.42 4.45 6.42
N LYS A 140 0.73 5.00 5.25
CA LYS A 140 1.10 6.40 5.10
C LYS A 140 0.06 7.38 5.63
N ASP A 141 -1.23 7.10 5.40
CA ASP A 141 -2.38 7.91 5.85
C ASP A 141 -2.56 7.92 7.37
N LYS A 142 -1.99 6.94 8.07
CA LYS A 142 -2.00 6.84 9.53
C LYS A 142 -0.83 7.54 10.19
N ILE A 143 0.20 7.93 9.44
CA ILE A 143 1.36 8.66 9.97
C ILE A 143 0.92 10.07 10.37
N ARG A 144 1.28 10.48 11.59
CA ARG A 144 0.93 11.79 12.17
C ARG A 144 2.14 12.67 12.41
N ALA A 145 3.26 12.09 12.83
CA ALA A 145 4.48 12.84 13.05
C ALA A 145 5.71 11.94 12.93
N LEU A 146 6.85 12.61 12.80
CA LEU A 146 8.17 11.98 12.78
C LEU A 146 9.13 12.81 13.63
N GLU A 147 9.74 12.17 14.61
CA GLU A 147 10.66 12.80 15.55
C GLU A 147 12.08 12.26 15.39
N TRP A 148 13.06 13.15 15.21
CA TRP A 148 14.47 12.78 15.21
C TRP A 148 14.97 12.44 16.61
N LYS A 149 15.74 11.36 16.72
CA LYS A 149 16.53 11.03 17.91
C LYS A 149 18.02 11.23 17.60
N ALA A 150 18.79 11.67 18.59
CA ALA A 150 20.18 12.09 18.43
C ALA A 150 21.12 11.00 17.89
N GLU A 151 20.72 9.72 17.94
CA GLU A 151 21.56 8.56 17.62
C GLU A 151 21.40 8.07 16.17
N GLY A 152 20.71 8.81 15.32
CA GLY A 152 20.40 8.36 13.95
C GLY A 152 19.22 7.39 13.90
N ALA A 153 18.32 7.51 14.88
CA ALA A 153 17.03 6.87 14.91
C ALA A 153 15.91 7.91 14.75
N ILE A 154 14.76 7.44 14.31
CA ILE A 154 13.54 8.21 14.16
C ILE A 154 12.44 7.54 14.97
N THR A 155 11.60 8.32 15.63
CA THR A 155 10.31 7.84 16.15
C THR A 155 9.21 8.25 15.18
N LEU A 156 8.51 7.26 14.65
CA LEU A 156 7.32 7.46 13.85
C LEU A 156 6.11 7.43 14.78
N VAL A 157 5.26 8.46 14.74
CA VAL A 157 4.00 8.52 15.47
C VAL A 157 2.86 8.33 14.48
N TYR A 158 1.96 7.40 14.78
CA TYR A 158 0.88 7.00 13.88
C TYR A 158 -0.38 6.63 14.67
N GLU A 159 -1.52 6.55 14.00
CA GLU A 159 -2.76 6.01 14.57
C GLU A 159 -2.91 4.53 14.20
N ASP A 160 -3.28 3.69 15.16
CA ASP A 160 -3.76 2.35 14.83
C ASP A 160 -5.14 2.39 14.16
N ASP A 161 -5.63 1.23 13.76
CA ASP A 161 -6.91 1.09 13.05
C ASP A 161 -8.13 1.54 13.88
N PHE A 162 -7.97 1.64 15.20
CA PHE A 162 -8.97 2.16 16.12
C PHE A 162 -8.78 3.66 16.42
N GLY A 163 -7.84 4.33 15.74
CA GLY A 163 -7.52 5.73 15.95
C GLY A 163 -6.71 6.00 17.22
N ASN A 164 -6.16 4.98 17.88
CA ASN A 164 -5.32 5.23 19.05
C ASN A 164 -3.90 5.61 18.61
N PRO A 165 -3.28 6.61 19.25
CA PRO A 165 -1.90 6.97 18.95
C PRO A 165 -0.93 5.85 19.36
N ARG A 166 -0.01 5.55 18.46
CA ARG A 166 1.09 4.59 18.59
C ARG A 166 2.40 5.23 18.18
N SER A 167 3.49 4.62 18.58
CA SER A 167 4.82 5.01 18.10
C SER A 167 5.70 3.80 17.85
N ALA A 168 6.58 3.94 16.86
CA ALA A 168 7.58 2.94 16.50
C ALA A 168 8.94 3.60 16.29
N GLN A 169 10.00 3.00 16.82
CA GLN A 169 11.36 3.49 16.63
C GLN A 169 12.00 2.80 15.43
N ILE A 170 12.62 3.58 14.55
CA ILE A 170 13.29 3.13 13.35
C ILE A 170 14.76 3.56 13.45
N ASP A 171 15.65 2.60 13.62
CA ASP A 171 17.09 2.82 13.61
C ASP A 171 17.64 2.58 12.19
N ARG A 172 18.43 3.54 11.67
CA ARG A 172 18.98 3.47 10.31
C ARG A 172 19.88 2.26 10.06
N HIS A 173 20.52 1.72 11.10
CA HIS A 173 21.43 0.58 10.99
C HIS A 173 20.70 -0.75 11.13
N GLN A 174 19.56 -0.77 11.83
CA GLN A 174 18.74 -1.97 12.00
C GLN A 174 17.69 -2.14 10.88
N ASN A 175 17.19 -1.03 10.33
CA ASN A 175 16.17 -1.01 9.29
C ASN A 175 16.35 0.19 8.35
N ALA A 176 17.41 0.15 7.54
CA ALA A 176 17.78 1.22 6.60
C ALA A 176 16.66 1.55 5.60
N GLU A 177 15.92 0.54 5.13
CA GLU A 177 14.81 0.72 4.18
C GLU A 177 13.66 1.49 4.79
N ALA A 178 13.20 1.11 5.98
CA ALA A 178 12.16 1.84 6.70
C ALA A 178 12.60 3.27 7.07
N PHE A 179 13.88 3.43 7.43
CA PHE A 179 14.45 4.75 7.71
C PHE A 179 14.41 5.64 6.47
N ALA A 180 14.82 5.12 5.31
CA ALA A 180 14.76 5.84 4.04
C ALA A 180 13.31 6.17 3.62
N ALA A 181 12.38 5.22 3.78
CA ALA A 181 10.96 5.44 3.50
C ALA A 181 10.36 6.54 4.39
N ALA A 182 10.67 6.52 5.68
CA ALA A 182 10.26 7.55 6.64
C ALA A 182 10.76 8.95 6.23
N LEU A 183 12.01 9.04 5.76
CA LEU A 183 12.56 10.29 5.23
C LEU A 183 11.91 10.72 3.90
N GLY A 184 11.58 9.77 3.03
CA GLY A 184 10.86 10.04 1.78
C GLY A 184 9.52 10.72 2.03
N TYR A 185 8.75 10.21 3.00
CA TYR A 185 7.47 10.82 3.38
C TYR A 185 7.60 12.21 4.01
N LEU A 186 8.68 12.51 4.76
CA LEU A 186 8.99 13.89 5.17
C LEU A 186 9.19 14.82 3.97
N GLY A 187 9.91 14.35 2.95
CA GLY A 187 10.16 15.11 1.73
C GLY A 187 8.86 15.46 0.99
N GLU A 188 7.91 14.53 0.96
CA GLU A 188 6.58 14.74 0.38
C GLU A 188 5.71 15.70 1.21
N LEU A 189 5.79 15.65 2.54
CA LEU A 189 5.12 16.61 3.45
C LEU A 189 5.64 18.05 3.27
N HIS A 190 6.92 18.23 2.92
CA HIS A 190 7.49 19.54 2.59
C HIS A 190 7.10 20.07 1.20
N GLY A 191 6.57 19.22 0.31
CA GLY A 191 6.21 19.56 -1.08
C GLY A 191 4.77 20.06 -1.29
N GLY A 192 3.96 20.16 -0.24
CA GLY A 192 2.59 20.65 -0.29
C GLY A 192 2.00 20.75 1.12
N PHE A 193 2.03 21.95 1.69
CA PHE A 193 1.70 22.27 3.09
C PHE A 193 0.48 21.53 3.67
N VAL A 194 0.69 20.80 4.78
CA VAL A 194 0.02 21.05 6.08
C VAL A 194 1.03 20.70 7.20
N THR A 195 1.38 21.70 8.01
CA THR A 195 2.05 21.52 9.30
C THR A 195 1.08 21.79 10.45
N ASP A 196 1.29 21.01 11.52
CA ASP A 196 0.81 21.13 12.92
C ASP A 196 -0.61 20.53 13.17
N PHE A 197 -0.98 19.95 14.33
CA PHE A 197 -0.83 20.36 15.73
C PHE A 197 -0.93 19.10 16.63
N THR A 198 -0.12 18.88 17.68
CA THR A 198 -0.35 19.49 18.99
C THR A 198 0.86 19.25 19.91
N GLY A 199 1.70 20.27 20.05
CA GLY A 199 2.16 20.68 21.37
C GLY A 199 3.63 20.46 21.72
N VAL A 200 4.57 21.13 21.04
CA VAL A 200 5.72 21.78 21.71
C VAL A 200 6.07 23.06 20.96
N LYS A 201 6.30 24.14 21.71
CA LYS A 201 6.40 25.53 21.27
C LYS A 201 7.67 25.83 20.44
N GLU A 202 7.42 26.58 19.37
CA GLU A 202 8.32 27.42 18.56
C GLU A 202 9.28 26.75 17.56
N LEU A 203 9.01 27.00 16.29
CA LEU A 203 10.03 27.21 15.26
C LEU A 203 9.69 28.50 14.49
N THR A 204 10.50 29.52 14.70
CA THR A 204 10.43 30.80 13.98
C THR A 204 11.06 30.65 12.60
N PHE A 205 10.45 31.27 11.58
CA PHE A 205 10.98 31.36 10.23
C PHE A 205 11.55 32.76 9.98
N SER A 206 12.77 32.85 9.45
CA SER A 206 13.24 34.01 8.71
C SER A 206 13.34 33.65 7.24
N LYS A 207 12.93 34.61 6.39
CA LYS A 207 12.62 34.50 4.95
C LYS A 207 13.57 33.65 4.12
#